data_AF-A0A3S1ANL1-F1
#
_entry.id   AF-A0A3S1ANL1-F1
#
_cell.length_a   1.000
_cell.length_b   1.000
_cell.length_c   1.000
_cell.angle_alpha   90.00
_cell.angle_beta   90.00
_cell.angle_gamma   90.00
#
_symmetry.space_group_name_H-M   'P 1'
#
loop_
_entity.id
_entity.type
_entity.pdbx_description
1 polymer ?
#
loop_
_entity_poly.entity_id
_entity_poly.type
_entity_poly.pdbx_seq_one_letter_code
_entity_poly.pdbx_strand_id
1 'polypeptide(L)'
;MPQSLSTTIKGVTLPETLVLAALEGIPNHFSKSDFAQALSRAGLPEASDNDLVRRLMQHLKRQGLIHYADDTGTWSLTTMGAMRLPARTLPLTPVPIPTPQVLLGTDTDAISPAAETARLIFSAVACVGLIGALIGLNASFAWELGREARQFQILIMVGLMAIDMMRPGFVLMGFYLLGHRHKLLGAVAVTIALTLSPVSVLSTTSILSSSLLLGAEMNQDAAIQEEIRQTLRAEHARLLDRAAQDEAAWRQECARGGCGPVAREREAEFQRTMIEAQSVLDRVLVLSDDAQGTSELLARLVTTFEGLGLFGDGRQILLPLFLAISLELGALFGPALLLRRRT
;
A
#
# COMPACT_ATOMS: atom_id res chain seq x y z
N MET A 1 -34.07 -23.04 10.81
CA MET A 1 -33.46 -23.63 12.03
C MET A 1 -32.72 -22.51 12.74
N PRO A 2 -32.94 -22.27 14.04
CA PRO A 2 -32.15 -21.28 14.77
C PRO A 2 -30.68 -21.70 14.69
N GLN A 3 -29.85 -20.82 14.12
CA GLN A 3 -28.41 -21.06 14.07
C GLN A 3 -27.88 -20.93 15.50
N SER A 4 -27.23 -21.97 16.00
CA SER A 4 -26.60 -21.95 17.33
C SER A 4 -25.65 -20.75 17.44
N LEU A 5 -25.81 -19.91 18.46
CA LEU A 5 -24.95 -18.76 18.71
C LEU A 5 -23.65 -19.13 19.45
N SER A 6 -23.43 -20.43 19.71
CA SER A 6 -22.20 -20.95 20.30
C SER A 6 -21.00 -20.75 19.37
N THR A 7 -19.94 -20.12 19.83
CA THR A 7 -18.71 -19.91 19.03
C THR A 7 -17.45 -20.03 19.88
N THR A 8 -16.35 -20.49 19.29
CA THR A 8 -15.03 -20.51 19.93
C THR A 8 -14.13 -19.44 19.30
N ILE A 9 -13.63 -18.50 20.10
CA ILE A 9 -12.78 -17.40 19.64
C ILE A 9 -11.51 -17.41 20.48
N LYS A 10 -10.33 -17.53 19.84
CA LYS A 10 -9.02 -17.63 20.53
C LYS A 10 -8.97 -18.72 21.63
N GLY A 11 -9.65 -19.85 21.43
CA GLY A 11 -9.69 -20.92 22.42
C GLY A 11 -10.67 -20.70 23.58
N VAL A 12 -11.30 -19.53 23.67
CA VAL A 12 -12.40 -19.27 24.62
C VAL A 12 -13.71 -19.70 23.96
N THR A 13 -14.43 -20.62 24.59
CA THR A 13 -15.73 -21.09 24.10
C THR A 13 -16.83 -20.23 24.72
N LEU A 14 -17.59 -19.55 23.87
CA LEU A 14 -18.68 -18.66 24.26
C LEU A 14 -20.00 -19.42 24.13
N PRO A 15 -20.65 -19.78 25.25
CA PRO A 15 -21.94 -20.43 25.21
C PRO A 15 -23.02 -19.45 24.73
N GLU A 16 -24.00 -19.96 23.99
CA GLU A 16 -25.12 -19.18 23.46
C GLU A 16 -25.86 -18.41 24.56
N THR A 17 -26.04 -19.02 25.74
CA THR A 17 -26.70 -18.40 26.90
C THR A 17 -26.01 -17.11 27.36
N LEU A 18 -24.67 -17.07 27.33
CA LEU A 18 -23.89 -15.89 27.71
C LEU A 18 -24.03 -14.78 26.67
N VAL A 19 -23.98 -15.16 25.38
CA VAL A 19 -24.12 -14.22 24.26
C VAL A 19 -25.50 -13.58 24.26
N LEU A 20 -26.56 -14.36 24.51
CA LEU A 20 -27.92 -13.85 24.65
C LEU A 20 -28.07 -12.91 25.85
N ALA A 21 -27.57 -13.30 27.02
CA ALA A 21 -27.60 -12.45 28.22
C ALA A 21 -26.88 -11.10 27.99
N ALA A 22 -25.77 -11.10 27.25
CA ALA A 22 -25.06 -9.88 26.89
C ALA A 22 -25.87 -9.01 25.89
N LEU A 23 -26.56 -9.63 24.91
CA LEU A 23 -27.40 -8.92 23.95
C LEU A 23 -28.68 -8.34 24.57
N GLU A 24 -29.25 -8.99 25.58
CA GLU A 24 -30.37 -8.46 26.36
C GLU A 24 -29.95 -7.31 27.28
N GLY A 25 -28.69 -7.29 27.71
CA GLY A 25 -28.14 -6.31 28.64
C GLY A 25 -27.63 -5.00 28.01
N ILE A 26 -27.66 -4.87 26.68
CA ILE A 26 -27.19 -3.67 25.96
C ILE A 26 -28.33 -2.79 25.46
N PRO A 27 -28.10 -1.46 25.36
CA PRO A 27 -29.05 -0.56 24.71
C PRO A 27 -29.18 -0.84 23.21
N ASN A 28 -30.30 -0.42 22.61
CA ASN A 28 -30.56 -0.59 21.16
C ASN A 28 -29.47 0.01 20.28
N HIS A 29 -28.81 1.09 20.73
CA HIS A 29 -27.62 1.66 20.13
C HIS A 29 -26.50 1.61 21.16
N PHE A 30 -25.36 1.05 20.80
CA PHE A 30 -24.29 0.75 21.75
C PHE A 30 -22.91 0.96 21.11
N SER A 31 -21.92 1.19 21.97
CA SER A 31 -20.51 1.21 21.61
C SER A 31 -19.86 -0.15 21.85
N LYS A 32 -18.65 -0.35 21.33
CA LYS A 32 -17.85 -1.55 21.61
C LYS A 32 -17.59 -1.73 23.12
N SER A 33 -17.38 -0.63 23.85
CA SER A 33 -17.19 -0.65 25.31
C SER A 33 -18.45 -1.08 26.05
N ASP A 34 -19.63 -0.65 25.60
CA ASP A 34 -20.90 -1.07 26.20
C ASP A 34 -21.11 -2.57 26.04
N PHE A 35 -20.77 -3.11 24.86
CA PHE A 35 -20.86 -4.54 24.60
C PHE A 35 -19.84 -5.35 25.43
N ALA A 36 -18.60 -4.87 25.57
CA ALA A 36 -17.62 -5.49 26.45
C ALA A 36 -18.09 -5.51 27.91
N GLN A 37 -18.70 -4.42 28.38
CA GLN A 37 -19.24 -4.35 29.73
C GLN A 37 -20.42 -5.31 29.94
N ALA A 38 -21.30 -5.44 28.96
CA ALA A 38 -22.41 -6.41 29.01
C ALA A 38 -21.91 -7.86 29.03
N LEU A 39 -20.88 -8.21 28.26
CA LEU A 39 -20.24 -9.53 28.31
C LEU A 39 -19.62 -9.81 29.68
N SER A 40 -18.98 -8.79 30.29
CA SER A 40 -18.44 -8.90 31.65
C SER A 40 -19.54 -9.15 32.68
N ARG A 41 -20.67 -8.44 32.59
CA ARG A 41 -21.85 -8.65 33.46
C ARG A 41 -22.51 -10.02 33.23
N ALA A 42 -22.48 -10.53 32.01
CA ALA A 42 -22.96 -11.87 31.66
C ALA A 42 -22.02 -13.01 32.12
N GLY A 43 -20.88 -12.66 32.75
CA GLY A 43 -19.97 -13.64 33.36
C GLY A 43 -18.76 -14.02 32.52
N LEU A 44 -18.40 -13.24 31.48
CA LEU A 44 -17.17 -13.45 30.71
C LEU A 44 -16.00 -12.61 31.27
N PRO A 45 -15.05 -13.21 32.01
CA PRO A 45 -13.91 -12.47 32.57
C PRO A 45 -12.96 -11.96 31.48
N GLU A 46 -12.88 -12.64 30.32
CA GLU A 46 -12.05 -12.26 29.18
C GLU A 46 -12.65 -11.13 28.33
N ALA A 47 -13.76 -10.52 28.76
CA ALA A 47 -14.37 -9.38 28.06
C ALA A 47 -13.48 -8.12 28.00
N SER A 48 -12.38 -8.09 28.77
CA SER A 48 -11.33 -7.08 28.69
C SER A 48 -10.44 -7.22 27.44
N ASP A 49 -10.41 -8.38 26.77
CA ASP A 49 -9.69 -8.55 25.50
C ASP A 49 -10.47 -7.89 24.36
N ASN A 50 -10.00 -6.71 23.97
CA ASN A 50 -10.52 -5.92 22.87
C ASN A 50 -10.62 -6.67 21.54
N ASP A 51 -9.75 -7.64 21.25
CA ASP A 51 -9.80 -8.41 20.01
C ASP A 51 -10.85 -9.53 20.06
N LEU A 52 -11.06 -10.14 21.23
CA LEU A 52 -12.13 -11.12 21.45
C LEU A 52 -13.50 -10.47 21.23
N VAL A 53 -13.74 -9.33 21.88
CA VAL A 53 -14.99 -8.56 21.73
C VAL A 53 -15.23 -8.18 20.27
N ARG A 54 -14.18 -7.71 19.58
CA ARG A 54 -14.27 -7.36 18.15
C ARG A 54 -14.68 -8.55 17.28
N ARG A 55 -14.06 -9.71 17.46
CA ARG A 55 -14.37 -10.92 16.68
C ARG A 55 -15.77 -11.44 16.98
N LEU A 56 -16.21 -11.37 18.23
CA LEU A 56 -17.58 -11.73 18.61
C LEU A 56 -18.62 -10.80 17.96
N MET A 57 -18.39 -9.49 17.99
CA MET A 57 -19.27 -8.53 17.30
C MET A 57 -19.32 -8.79 15.78
N GLN A 58 -18.19 -9.15 15.16
CA GLN A 58 -18.18 -9.54 13.75
C GLN A 58 -18.98 -10.83 13.49
N HIS A 59 -18.90 -11.80 14.39
CA HIS A 59 -19.71 -13.02 14.32
C HIS A 59 -21.21 -12.69 14.42
N LEU A 60 -21.61 -11.88 15.38
CA LEU A 60 -23.00 -11.44 15.58
C LEU A 60 -23.52 -10.59 14.41
N LYS A 61 -22.66 -9.78 13.79
CA LYS A 61 -22.98 -9.06 12.55
C LYS A 61 -23.28 -10.00 11.39
N ARG A 62 -22.51 -11.09 11.25
CA ARG A 62 -22.76 -12.13 10.22
C ARG A 62 -24.05 -12.92 10.49
N GLN A 63 -24.38 -13.11 11.77
CA GLN A 63 -25.64 -13.71 12.22
C GLN A 63 -26.84 -12.75 12.09
N GLY A 64 -26.60 -11.49 11.69
CA GLY A 64 -27.66 -10.49 11.51
C GLY A 64 -28.25 -9.98 12.83
N LEU A 65 -27.66 -10.28 13.98
CA LEU A 65 -28.17 -9.85 15.29
C LEU A 65 -27.81 -8.40 15.62
N ILE A 66 -26.70 -7.91 15.08
CA ILE A 66 -26.23 -6.54 15.28
C ILE A 66 -25.83 -5.90 13.94
N HIS A 67 -25.98 -4.59 13.86
CA HIS A 67 -25.62 -3.79 12.69
C HIS A 67 -24.67 -2.66 13.07
N TYR A 68 -23.77 -2.31 12.16
CA TYR A 68 -22.90 -1.13 12.29
C TYR A 68 -23.28 -0.13 11.22
N ALA A 69 -23.64 1.07 11.65
CA ALA A 69 -24.02 2.18 10.79
C ALA A 69 -22.76 3.04 10.54
N ASP A 70 -22.27 3.05 9.29
CA ASP A 70 -21.02 3.73 8.91
C ASP A 70 -21.13 5.26 8.99
N ASP A 71 -22.35 5.79 8.91
CA ASP A 71 -22.70 7.21 8.97
C ASP A 71 -22.62 7.79 10.38
N THR A 72 -23.07 7.05 11.40
CA THR A 72 -23.04 7.48 12.79
C THR A 72 -21.90 6.87 13.60
N GLY A 73 -21.22 5.85 13.06
CA GLY A 73 -20.17 5.11 13.76
C GLY A 73 -20.66 4.30 14.96
N THR A 74 -21.97 3.99 15.02
CA THR A 74 -22.59 3.31 16.16
C THR A 74 -23.04 1.89 15.83
N TRP A 75 -22.96 0.99 16.81
CA TRP A 75 -23.57 -0.33 16.71
C TRP A 75 -25.02 -0.28 17.17
N SER A 76 -25.86 -1.14 16.60
CA SER A 76 -27.25 -1.28 17.01
C SER A 76 -27.73 -2.72 16.96
N LEU A 77 -28.71 -3.05 17.80
CA LEU A 77 -29.42 -4.32 17.73
C LEU A 77 -30.31 -4.33 16.49
N THR A 78 -30.26 -5.41 15.72
CA THR A 78 -31.12 -5.54 14.54
C THR A 78 -32.55 -5.82 15.00
N THR A 79 -33.48 -4.89 14.78
CA THR A 79 -34.90 -5.16 14.93
C THR A 79 -35.34 -6.22 13.93
N MET A 80 -36.22 -7.16 14.31
CA MET A 80 -36.64 -8.26 13.44
C MET A 80 -37.22 -7.83 12.07
N GLY A 81 -37.64 -6.56 11.92
CA GLY A 81 -38.05 -5.97 10.63
C GLY A 81 -36.94 -5.27 9.82
N ALA A 82 -35.76 -5.04 10.43
CA ALA A 82 -34.59 -4.41 9.81
C ALA A 82 -33.47 -5.42 9.50
N MET A 83 -33.72 -6.72 9.69
CA MET A 83 -32.82 -7.80 9.30
C MET A 83 -32.65 -7.76 7.77
N ARG A 84 -31.66 -7.00 7.29
CA ARG A 84 -31.20 -7.11 5.92
C ARG A 84 -30.71 -8.54 5.74
N LEU A 85 -31.55 -9.36 5.12
CA LEU A 85 -31.14 -10.62 4.53
C LEU A 85 -29.80 -10.39 3.83
N PRO A 86 -28.81 -11.29 4.01
CA PRO A 86 -27.53 -11.17 3.32
C PRO A 86 -27.82 -10.95 1.84
N ALA A 87 -27.42 -9.78 1.33
CA ALA A 87 -27.71 -9.41 -0.04
C ALA A 87 -27.05 -10.44 -0.99
N ARG A 88 -27.89 -11.12 -1.77
CA ARG A 88 -27.61 -12.16 -2.77
C ARG A 88 -27.02 -13.48 -2.25
N THR A 89 -27.91 -14.34 -1.77
CA THR A 89 -28.03 -15.69 -2.32
C THR A 89 -29.25 -15.72 -3.25
N LEU A 90 -29.19 -16.54 -4.31
CA LEU A 90 -30.22 -16.66 -5.35
C LEU A 90 -31.63 -16.89 -4.76
N PRO A 91 -32.69 -16.22 -5.27
CA PRO A 91 -34.05 -16.42 -4.76
C PRO A 91 -34.59 -17.78 -5.21
N LEU A 92 -34.87 -18.67 -4.25
CA LEU A 92 -35.70 -19.86 -4.46
C LEU A 92 -37.17 -19.42 -4.46
N THR A 93 -37.75 -19.24 -5.64
CA THR A 93 -39.21 -19.17 -5.81
C THR A 93 -39.84 -20.56 -5.63
N PRO A 94 -41.01 -20.68 -4.97
CA PRO A 94 -41.70 -21.94 -4.77
C PRO A 94 -42.26 -22.44 -6.11
N VAL A 95 -41.86 -23.63 -6.53
CA VAL A 95 -42.40 -24.30 -7.71
C VAL A 95 -43.77 -24.89 -7.33
N PRO A 96 -44.88 -24.46 -7.95
CA PRO A 96 -46.09 -25.27 -7.99
C PRO A 96 -45.81 -26.43 -8.95
N ILE A 97 -46.04 -27.65 -8.48
CA ILE A 97 -45.79 -28.91 -9.20
C ILE A 97 -46.21 -28.78 -10.68
N PRO A 98 -45.28 -28.76 -11.66
CA PRO A 98 -45.61 -28.91 -13.05
C PRO A 98 -45.19 -30.31 -13.51
N THR A 99 -46.18 -30.98 -14.10
CA THR A 99 -46.10 -32.05 -15.10
C THR A 99 -44.73 -32.23 -15.78
N PRO A 100 -44.33 -33.48 -16.09
CA PRO A 100 -43.00 -33.78 -16.62
C PRO A 100 -42.83 -33.14 -18.00
N GLN A 101 -42.14 -32.01 -18.05
CA GLN A 101 -41.68 -31.42 -19.29
C GLN A 101 -40.21 -31.78 -19.49
N VAL A 102 -39.99 -32.42 -20.63
CA VAL A 102 -38.71 -32.81 -21.19
C VAL A 102 -37.72 -31.65 -21.08
N LEU A 103 -36.60 -31.89 -20.40
CA LEU A 103 -35.44 -31.01 -20.30
C LEU A 103 -34.94 -30.66 -21.71
N LEU A 104 -35.30 -29.47 -22.19
CA LEU A 104 -34.49 -28.76 -23.17
C LEU A 104 -33.53 -27.88 -22.37
N GLY A 105 -32.26 -28.25 -22.36
CA GLY A 105 -31.20 -27.45 -21.74
C GLY A 105 -31.18 -26.05 -22.33
N THR A 106 -31.30 -25.04 -21.47
CA THR A 106 -31.07 -23.63 -21.83
C THR A 106 -29.81 -23.17 -21.13
N ASP A 107 -28.73 -23.09 -21.91
CA ASP A 107 -27.48 -22.42 -21.59
C ASP A 107 -27.75 -20.93 -21.32
N THR A 108 -27.69 -20.50 -20.06
CA THR A 108 -27.77 -19.06 -19.70
C THR A 108 -26.60 -18.61 -18.83
N ASP A 109 -25.41 -19.19 -19.03
CA ASP A 109 -24.13 -18.69 -18.47
C ASP A 109 -23.07 -18.51 -19.58
N ALA A 110 -23.52 -18.15 -20.80
CA ALA A 110 -22.61 -17.77 -21.87
C ALA A 110 -22.11 -16.34 -21.62
N ILE A 111 -20.98 -16.21 -20.92
CA ILE A 111 -20.10 -15.03 -21.07
C ILE A 111 -19.95 -14.83 -22.58
N SER A 112 -20.25 -13.63 -23.09
CA SER A 112 -20.14 -13.41 -24.53
C SER A 112 -18.73 -13.78 -24.99
N PRO A 113 -18.56 -14.48 -26.12
CA PRO A 113 -17.25 -14.92 -26.59
C PRO A 113 -16.28 -13.73 -26.77
N ALA A 114 -16.84 -12.54 -27.04
CA ALA A 114 -16.09 -11.28 -27.07
C ALA A 114 -15.57 -10.86 -25.69
N ALA A 115 -16.38 -10.95 -24.62
CA ALA A 115 -15.96 -10.62 -23.26
C ALA A 115 -14.93 -11.62 -22.71
N GLU A 116 -15.05 -12.90 -23.06
CA GLU A 116 -14.05 -13.91 -22.71
C GLU A 116 -12.72 -13.67 -23.43
N THR A 117 -12.78 -13.38 -24.74
CA THR A 117 -11.60 -13.03 -25.54
C THR A 117 -10.92 -11.76 -25.01
N ALA A 118 -11.69 -10.71 -24.70
CA ALA A 118 -11.16 -9.48 -24.14
C ALA A 118 -10.46 -9.73 -22.79
N ARG A 119 -11.09 -10.48 -21.88
CA ARG A 119 -10.50 -10.85 -20.59
C ARG A 119 -9.19 -11.61 -20.77
N LEU A 120 -9.14 -12.57 -21.71
CA LEU A 120 -7.94 -13.32 -22.02
C LEU A 120 -6.82 -12.41 -22.54
N ILE A 121 -7.12 -11.50 -23.47
CA ILE A 121 -6.15 -10.52 -23.98
C ILE A 121 -5.62 -9.65 -22.85
N PHE A 122 -6.49 -9.07 -22.01
CA PHE A 122 -6.06 -8.25 -20.87
C PHE A 122 -5.17 -9.03 -19.91
N SER A 123 -5.53 -10.28 -19.60
CA SER A 123 -4.74 -11.12 -18.71
C SER A 123 -3.40 -11.54 -19.31
N ALA A 124 -3.33 -11.77 -20.63
CA ALA A 124 -2.10 -12.06 -21.34
C ALA A 124 -1.18 -10.83 -21.37
N VAL A 125 -1.74 -9.65 -21.66
CA VAL A 125 -1.00 -8.37 -21.60
C VAL A 125 -0.47 -8.11 -20.19
N ALA A 126 -1.28 -8.34 -19.15
CA ALA A 126 -0.83 -8.22 -17.77
C ALA A 126 0.31 -9.20 -17.43
N CYS A 127 0.23 -10.46 -17.86
CA CYS A 127 1.30 -11.43 -17.65
C CYS A 127 2.60 -11.06 -18.37
N VAL A 128 2.51 -10.64 -19.64
CA VAL A 128 3.67 -10.18 -20.41
C VAL A 128 4.27 -8.92 -19.80
N GLY A 129 3.43 -7.99 -19.32
CA GLY A 129 3.86 -6.80 -18.60
C GLY A 129 4.61 -7.13 -17.31
N LEU A 130 4.11 -8.08 -16.50
CA LEU A 130 4.79 -8.53 -15.28
C LEU A 130 6.13 -9.21 -15.57
N ILE A 131 6.19 -10.06 -16.60
CA ILE A 131 7.44 -10.71 -17.03
C ILE A 131 8.44 -9.64 -17.51
N GLY A 132 7.99 -8.69 -18.34
CA GLY A 132 8.83 -7.58 -18.80
C GLY A 132 9.35 -6.71 -17.66
N ALA A 133 8.53 -6.45 -16.65
CA ALA A 133 8.92 -5.70 -15.46
C ALA A 133 10.01 -6.44 -14.64
N LEU A 134 9.86 -7.75 -14.42
CA LEU A 134 10.87 -8.57 -13.72
C LEU A 134 12.18 -8.63 -14.49
N ILE A 135 12.12 -8.85 -15.80
CA ILE A 135 13.29 -8.83 -16.68
C ILE A 135 14.01 -7.47 -16.58
N GLY A 136 13.25 -6.36 -16.63
CA GLY A 136 13.79 -5.01 -16.53
C GLY A 136 14.45 -4.75 -15.17
N LEU A 137 13.81 -5.17 -14.08
CA LEU A 137 14.36 -5.09 -12.73
C LEU A 137 15.67 -5.88 -12.65
N ASN A 138 15.65 -7.18 -12.92
CA ASN A 138 16.85 -8.01 -12.82
C ASN A 138 17.96 -7.60 -13.79
N ALA A 139 17.63 -7.07 -14.98
CA ALA A 139 18.62 -6.47 -15.88
C ALA A 139 19.27 -5.23 -15.26
N SER A 140 18.50 -4.36 -14.60
CA SER A 140 19.04 -3.20 -13.87
C SER A 140 19.96 -3.62 -12.73
N PHE A 141 19.59 -4.65 -11.96
CA PHE A 141 20.46 -5.20 -10.91
C PHE A 141 21.76 -5.76 -11.47
N ALA A 142 21.66 -6.58 -12.51
CA ALA A 142 22.83 -7.15 -13.18
C ALA A 142 23.78 -6.06 -13.71
N TRP A 143 23.19 -4.98 -14.23
CA TRP A 143 23.91 -3.83 -14.73
C TRP A 143 24.67 -3.13 -13.60
N GLU A 144 24.07 -2.96 -12.44
CA GLU A 144 24.75 -2.36 -11.27
C GLU A 144 25.82 -3.28 -10.67
N LEU A 145 25.59 -4.60 -10.64
CA LEU A 145 26.51 -5.57 -10.07
C LEU A 145 27.81 -5.73 -10.88
N GLY A 146 27.74 -5.60 -12.21
CA GLY A 146 28.87 -5.82 -13.12
C GLY A 146 29.77 -4.60 -13.37
N ARG A 147 29.65 -3.53 -12.57
CA ARG A 147 30.25 -2.21 -12.85
C ARG A 147 31.77 -2.21 -13.02
N GLU A 148 32.47 -3.21 -12.48
CA GLU A 148 33.92 -3.35 -12.54
C GLU A 148 34.45 -3.79 -13.92
N ALA A 149 33.66 -4.52 -14.72
CA ALA A 149 34.09 -4.99 -16.03
C ALA A 149 32.89 -5.24 -16.97
N ARG A 150 32.89 -4.55 -18.13
CA ARG A 150 31.79 -4.61 -19.13
C ARG A 150 31.44 -6.03 -19.59
N GLN A 151 32.43 -6.93 -19.67
CA GLN A 151 32.19 -8.32 -20.09
C GLN A 151 31.38 -9.10 -19.05
N PHE A 152 31.68 -8.93 -17.76
CA PHE A 152 30.93 -9.55 -16.67
C PHE A 152 29.53 -8.95 -16.55
N GLN A 153 29.39 -7.64 -16.72
CA GLN A 153 28.10 -6.94 -16.72
C GLN A 153 27.12 -7.52 -17.75
N ILE A 154 27.56 -7.68 -19.00
CA ILE A 154 26.73 -8.24 -20.06
C ILE A 154 26.38 -9.70 -19.78
N LEU A 155 27.34 -10.49 -19.30
CA LEU A 155 27.15 -11.92 -19.03
C LEU A 155 26.13 -12.16 -17.90
N ILE A 156 26.23 -11.40 -16.80
CA ILE A 156 25.31 -11.48 -15.67
C ILE A 156 23.92 -10.99 -16.08
N MET A 157 23.84 -9.91 -16.87
CA MET A 157 22.57 -9.37 -17.38
C MET A 157 21.86 -10.40 -18.26
N VAL A 158 22.54 -10.93 -19.28
CA VAL A 158 21.98 -11.95 -20.16
C VAL A 158 21.59 -13.20 -19.37
N GLY A 159 22.41 -13.62 -18.40
CA GLY A 159 22.12 -14.77 -17.54
C GLY A 159 20.84 -14.59 -16.72
N LEU A 160 20.66 -13.45 -16.05
CA LEU A 160 19.48 -13.17 -15.24
C LEU A 160 18.21 -12.99 -16.09
N MET A 161 18.30 -12.27 -17.22
CA MET A 161 17.18 -12.15 -18.15
C MET A 161 16.77 -13.52 -18.73
N ALA A 162 17.74 -14.39 -19.03
CA ALA A 162 17.45 -15.74 -19.50
C ALA A 162 16.74 -16.57 -18.42
N ILE A 163 17.18 -16.49 -17.16
CA ILE A 163 16.51 -17.15 -16.03
C ILE A 163 15.07 -16.66 -15.90
N ASP A 164 14.82 -15.36 -16.05
CA ASP A 164 13.47 -14.78 -15.96
C ASP A 164 12.54 -15.24 -17.08
N MET A 165 13.06 -15.43 -18.30
CA MET A 165 12.26 -15.98 -19.39
C MET A 165 12.05 -17.50 -19.26
N MET A 166 13.05 -18.22 -18.77
CA MET A 166 13.00 -19.68 -18.65
C MET A 166 12.03 -20.15 -17.58
N ARG A 167 11.94 -19.47 -16.42
CA ARG A 167 11.11 -19.93 -15.28
C ARG A 167 9.61 -20.03 -15.61
N PRO A 168 8.93 -19.01 -16.18
CA PRO A 168 7.54 -19.15 -16.61
C PRO A 168 7.37 -20.22 -17.69
N GLY A 169 8.34 -20.36 -18.60
CA GLY A 169 8.36 -21.40 -19.63
C GLY A 169 8.41 -22.83 -19.06
N PHE A 170 9.25 -23.05 -18.05
CA PHE A 170 9.34 -24.34 -17.35
C PHE A 170 8.07 -24.67 -16.56
N VAL A 171 7.44 -23.69 -15.92
CA VAL A 171 6.16 -23.89 -15.23
C VAL A 171 5.05 -24.22 -16.23
N LEU A 172 5.00 -23.51 -17.35
CA LEU A 172 4.07 -23.75 -18.43
C LEU A 172 4.20 -25.16 -18.99
N MET A 173 5.41 -25.54 -19.39
CA MET A 173 5.74 -26.87 -19.90
C MET A 173 5.47 -27.94 -18.84
N GLY A 174 5.78 -27.66 -17.58
CA GLY A 174 5.55 -28.54 -16.44
C GLY A 174 4.08 -28.90 -16.28
N PHE A 175 3.21 -27.90 -16.23
CA PHE A 175 1.76 -28.12 -16.14
C PHE A 175 1.18 -28.81 -17.38
N TYR A 176 1.67 -28.47 -18.57
CA TYR A 176 1.27 -29.14 -19.81
C TYR A 176 1.61 -30.64 -19.80
N LEU A 177 2.83 -30.99 -19.39
CA LEU A 177 3.31 -32.39 -19.31
C LEU A 177 2.65 -33.18 -18.18
N LEU A 178 2.33 -32.52 -17.05
CA LEU A 178 1.57 -33.12 -15.94
C LEU A 178 0.15 -33.51 -16.33
N GLY A 179 -0.47 -32.78 -17.26
CA GLY A 179 -1.77 -33.14 -17.85
C GLY A 179 -1.72 -34.35 -18.78
N HIS A 180 -0.52 -34.75 -19.22
CA HIS A 180 -0.29 -35.86 -20.15
C HIS A 180 0.40 -37.05 -19.44
N ARG A 181 0.76 -38.09 -20.22
CA ARG A 181 1.44 -39.30 -19.72
C ARG A 181 2.86 -39.06 -19.16
N HIS A 182 3.42 -37.85 -19.31
CA HIS A 182 4.80 -37.51 -18.94
C HIS A 182 4.91 -36.79 -17.59
N LYS A 183 4.23 -37.31 -16.57
CA LYS A 183 4.14 -36.66 -15.24
C LYS A 183 5.50 -36.41 -14.58
N LEU A 184 6.46 -37.33 -14.75
CA LEU A 184 7.79 -37.20 -14.15
C LEU A 184 8.59 -36.04 -14.76
N LEU A 185 8.58 -35.91 -16.09
CA LEU A 185 9.21 -34.79 -16.79
C LEU A 185 8.54 -33.45 -16.43
N GLY A 186 7.20 -33.45 -16.31
CA GLY A 186 6.46 -32.28 -15.87
C GLY A 186 6.83 -31.85 -14.44
N ALA A 187 6.94 -32.81 -13.50
CA ALA A 187 7.36 -32.54 -12.12
C ALA A 187 8.79 -32.00 -12.04
N VAL A 188 9.73 -32.54 -12.83
CA VAL A 188 11.11 -32.04 -12.92
C VAL A 188 11.14 -30.60 -13.42
N ALA A 189 10.39 -30.27 -14.47
CA ALA A 189 10.34 -28.91 -15.02
C ALA A 189 9.82 -27.88 -13.99
N VAL A 190 8.73 -28.21 -13.28
CA VAL A 190 8.22 -27.34 -12.19
C VAL A 190 9.24 -27.21 -11.07
N THR A 191 9.91 -28.30 -10.70
CA THR A 191 10.92 -28.30 -9.63
C THR A 191 12.08 -27.37 -9.97
N ILE A 192 12.61 -27.44 -11.20
CA ILE A 192 13.68 -26.56 -11.69
C ILE A 192 13.25 -25.08 -11.61
N ALA A 193 12.02 -24.76 -12.03
CA ALA A 193 11.51 -23.40 -11.96
C ALA A 193 11.42 -22.88 -10.51
N LEU A 194 10.96 -23.73 -9.58
CA LEU A 194 10.88 -23.39 -8.16
C LEU A 194 12.25 -23.22 -7.53
N THR A 195 13.24 -24.05 -7.89
CA THR A 195 14.61 -23.91 -7.35
C THR A 195 15.33 -22.66 -7.85
N LEU A 196 14.98 -22.17 -9.05
CA LEU A 196 15.54 -20.93 -9.61
C LEU A 196 14.83 -19.66 -9.08
N SER A 197 13.65 -19.80 -8.47
CA SER A 197 12.83 -18.67 -8.02
C SER A 197 13.44 -17.85 -6.87
N PRO A 198 14.08 -18.46 -5.83
CA PRO A 198 14.71 -17.69 -4.75
C PRO A 198 15.74 -16.67 -5.22
N VAL A 199 16.54 -17.01 -6.26
CA VAL A 199 17.58 -16.11 -6.79
C VAL A 199 16.95 -14.82 -7.33
N SER A 200 15.86 -14.95 -8.08
CA SER A 200 15.18 -13.80 -8.66
C SER A 200 14.40 -12.99 -7.62
N VAL A 201 13.78 -13.65 -6.64
CA VAL A 201 13.12 -12.97 -5.52
C VAL A 201 14.15 -12.12 -4.75
N LEU A 202 15.33 -12.67 -4.46
CA LEU A 202 16.38 -11.94 -3.77
C LEU A 202 16.90 -10.75 -4.59
N SER A 203 17.14 -10.94 -5.88
CA SER A 203 17.54 -9.86 -6.80
C SER A 203 16.50 -8.73 -6.84
N THR A 204 15.24 -9.06 -7.11
CA THR A 204 14.13 -8.10 -7.14
C THR A 204 13.95 -7.38 -5.81
N THR A 205 14.03 -8.10 -4.70
CA THR A 205 13.94 -7.52 -3.34
C THR A 205 15.07 -6.52 -3.09
N SER A 206 16.27 -6.80 -3.58
CA SER A 206 17.45 -5.95 -3.36
C SER A 206 17.30 -4.62 -4.10
N ILE A 207 16.82 -4.62 -5.35
CA ILE A 207 16.56 -3.39 -6.12
C ILE A 207 15.41 -2.59 -5.51
N LEU A 208 14.31 -3.26 -5.15
CA LEU A 208 13.17 -2.59 -4.55
C LEU A 208 13.57 -1.97 -3.21
N SER A 209 14.40 -2.65 -2.44
CA SER A 209 14.94 -2.12 -1.18
C SER A 209 15.85 -0.92 -1.42
N SER A 210 16.79 -0.98 -2.37
CA SER A 210 17.67 0.16 -2.66
C SER A 210 16.88 1.36 -3.17
N SER A 211 15.89 1.13 -4.01
CA SER A 211 15.00 2.17 -4.53
C SER A 211 14.19 2.81 -3.41
N LEU A 212 13.59 2.01 -2.52
CA LEU A 212 12.81 2.54 -1.40
C LEU A 212 13.67 3.26 -0.36
N LEU A 213 14.89 2.78 -0.09
CA LEU A 213 15.86 3.46 0.77
C LEU A 213 16.28 4.81 0.18
N LEU A 214 16.60 4.85 -1.12
CA LEU A 214 16.91 6.10 -1.81
C LEU A 214 15.73 7.08 -1.72
N GLY A 215 14.50 6.60 -1.86
CA GLY A 215 13.31 7.43 -1.69
C GLY A 215 13.14 7.96 -0.26
N ALA A 216 13.51 7.18 0.76
CA ALA A 216 13.50 7.62 2.15
C ALA A 216 14.57 8.69 2.41
N GLU A 217 15.79 8.50 1.89
CA GLU A 217 16.86 9.50 1.96
C GLU A 217 16.45 10.80 1.27
N MET A 218 15.85 10.73 0.08
CA MET A 218 15.33 11.89 -0.62
C MET A 218 14.23 12.63 0.17
N ASN A 219 13.35 11.91 0.86
CA ASN A 219 12.34 12.52 1.73
C ASN A 219 12.97 13.22 2.92
N GLN A 220 14.00 12.62 3.52
CA GLN A 220 14.73 13.21 4.63
C GLN A 220 15.47 14.48 4.21
N ASP A 221 16.16 14.43 3.06
CA ASP A 221 16.83 15.60 2.48
C ASP A 221 15.84 16.71 2.13
N ALA A 222 14.68 16.37 1.57
CA ALA A 222 13.63 17.34 1.29
C ALA A 222 13.11 18.02 2.57
N ALA A 223 12.97 17.27 3.66
CA ALA A 223 12.58 17.82 4.96
C ALA A 223 13.65 18.77 5.53
N ILE A 224 14.93 18.37 5.46
CA ILE A 224 16.06 19.22 5.90
C ILE A 224 16.12 20.50 5.07
N GLN A 225 15.98 20.40 3.74
CA GLN A 225 15.96 21.56 2.87
C GLN A 225 14.82 22.52 3.20
N GLU A 226 13.63 22.01 3.51
CA GLU A 226 12.50 22.85 3.91
C GLU A 226 12.75 23.56 5.24
N GLU A 227 13.35 22.87 6.23
CA GLU A 227 13.77 23.49 7.49
C GLU A 227 14.81 24.61 7.28
N ILE A 228 15.79 24.37 6.40
CA ILE A 228 16.78 25.39 6.01
C ILE A 228 16.09 26.58 5.34
N ARG A 229 15.15 26.36 4.43
CA ARG A 229 14.38 27.44 3.78
C ARG A 229 13.61 28.27 4.81
N GLN A 230 12.96 27.63 5.78
CA GLN A 230 12.22 28.33 6.83
C GLN A 230 13.17 29.18 7.69
N THR A 231 14.33 28.64 8.03
CA THR A 231 15.36 29.35 8.79
C THR A 231 15.88 30.57 8.03
N LEU A 232 16.22 30.41 6.74
CA LEU A 232 16.70 31.51 5.90
C LEU A 232 15.62 32.57 5.65
N ARG A 233 14.34 32.18 5.51
CA ARG A 233 13.23 33.14 5.41
C ARG A 233 13.07 33.97 6.69
N ALA A 234 13.21 33.35 7.85
CA ALA A 234 13.18 34.05 9.12
C ALA A 234 14.39 34.98 9.29
N GLU A 235 15.57 34.56 8.86
CA GLU A 235 16.78 35.40 8.85
C GLU A 235 16.63 36.61 7.91
N HIS A 236 16.11 36.39 6.70
CA HIS A 236 15.82 37.46 5.75
C HIS A 236 14.84 38.49 6.33
N ALA A 237 13.75 38.04 6.97
CA ALA A 237 12.80 38.94 7.63
C ALA A 237 13.47 39.78 8.73
N ARG A 238 14.33 39.16 9.56
CA ARG A 238 15.11 39.88 10.59
C ARG A 238 16.06 40.91 10.00
N LEU A 239 16.71 40.60 8.88
CA LEU A 239 17.60 41.54 8.19
C LEU A 239 16.83 42.71 7.58
N LEU A 240 15.63 42.48 7.04
CA LEU A 240 14.75 43.55 6.55
C LEU A 240 14.27 44.47 7.69
N ASP A 241 13.88 43.90 8.83
CA ASP A 241 13.50 44.69 10.01
C ASP A 241 14.67 45.56 10.51
N ARG A 242 15.89 44.99 10.51
CA ARG A 242 17.11 45.72 10.87
C ARG A 242 17.42 46.82 9.86
N ALA A 243 17.31 46.53 8.56
CA ALA A 243 17.51 47.53 7.50
C ALA A 243 16.51 48.68 7.62
N ALA A 244 15.26 48.41 7.98
CA ALA A 244 14.25 49.45 8.22
C ALA A 244 14.59 50.34 9.43
N GLN A 245 15.16 49.75 10.49
CA GLN A 245 15.66 50.51 11.65
C GLN A 245 16.88 51.38 11.29
N ASP A 246 17.83 50.82 10.55
CA ASP A 246 19.03 51.53 10.08
C ASP A 246 18.64 52.69 9.13
N GLU A 247 17.67 52.47 8.24
CA GLU A 247 17.11 53.50 7.36
C GLU A 247 16.43 54.62 8.16
N ALA A 248 15.63 54.26 9.16
CA ALA A 248 14.97 55.24 10.03
C ALA A 248 15.99 56.08 10.82
N ALA A 249 17.05 55.45 11.34
CA ALA A 249 18.14 56.12 12.04
C ALA A 249 18.91 57.08 11.13
N TRP A 250 19.22 56.64 9.90
CA TRP A 250 19.85 57.47 8.88
C TRP A 250 19.01 58.71 8.53
N ARG A 251 17.71 58.51 8.26
CA ARG A 251 16.78 59.61 7.94
C ARG A 251 16.64 60.59 9.10
N GLN A 252 16.57 60.09 10.34
CA GLN A 252 16.49 60.93 11.52
C GLN A 252 17.73 61.81 11.68
N GLU A 253 18.92 61.27 11.41
CA GLU A 253 20.17 62.03 11.49
C GLU A 253 20.26 63.10 10.40
N CYS A 254 19.89 62.76 9.15
CA CYS A 254 19.81 63.76 8.08
C CYS A 254 18.82 64.89 8.41
N ALA A 255 17.70 64.59 9.09
CA ALA A 255 16.71 65.60 9.49
C ALA A 255 17.19 66.56 10.60
N ARG A 256 18.20 66.18 11.40
CA ARG A 256 18.69 66.97 12.56
C ARG A 256 19.71 68.07 12.21
N GLY A 257 20.29 68.04 11.02
CA GLY A 257 21.31 69.04 10.65
C GLY A 257 21.94 68.86 9.27
N GLY A 258 21.33 68.05 8.40
CA GLY A 258 21.87 67.67 7.10
C GLY A 258 22.65 66.34 7.13
N CYS A 259 22.85 65.74 5.95
CA CYS A 259 23.54 64.45 5.83
C CYS A 259 25.07 64.61 5.97
N GLY A 260 25.53 64.79 7.20
CA GLY A 260 26.95 64.91 7.58
C GLY A 260 27.72 63.57 7.57
N PRO A 261 28.93 63.51 8.15
CA PRO A 261 29.73 62.29 8.21
C PRO A 261 29.04 61.13 8.96
N VAL A 262 28.32 61.43 10.05
CA VAL A 262 27.56 60.42 10.82
C VAL A 262 26.43 59.82 9.98
N ALA A 263 25.74 60.63 9.17
CA ALA A 263 24.71 60.13 8.26
C ALA A 263 25.28 59.19 7.19
N ARG A 264 26.51 59.44 6.71
CA ARG A 264 27.21 58.55 5.77
C ARG A 264 27.61 57.21 6.39
N GLU A 265 28.00 57.21 7.66
CA GLU A 265 28.24 55.96 8.40
C GLU A 265 26.96 55.13 8.52
N ARG A 266 25.82 55.77 8.85
CA ARG A 266 24.50 55.11 8.92
C ARG A 266 24.00 54.62 7.57
N GLU A 267 24.24 55.38 6.51
CA GLU A 267 23.96 54.95 5.13
C GLU A 267 24.77 53.71 4.76
N ALA A 268 26.06 53.66 5.13
CA ALA A 268 26.91 52.50 4.87
C ALA A 268 26.46 51.25 5.67
N GLU A 269 26.03 51.42 6.93
CA GLU A 269 25.43 50.35 7.73
C GLU A 269 24.15 49.82 7.08
N PHE A 270 23.23 50.70 6.67
CA PHE A 270 22.02 50.32 5.96
C PHE A 270 22.32 49.54 4.66
N GLN A 271 23.23 50.05 3.82
CA GLN A 271 23.61 49.36 2.58
C GLN A 271 24.23 47.99 2.85
N ARG A 272 25.04 47.86 3.90
CA ARG A 272 25.60 46.57 4.30
C ARG A 272 24.51 45.58 4.71
N THR A 273 23.56 46.00 5.54
CA THR A 273 22.43 45.17 5.96
C THR A 273 21.58 44.75 4.75
N MET A 274 21.37 45.64 3.78
CA MET A 274 20.66 45.34 2.54
C MET A 274 21.38 44.31 1.65
N ILE A 275 22.70 44.43 1.50
CA ILE A 275 23.51 43.44 0.75
C ILE A 275 23.45 42.07 1.43
N GLU A 276 23.55 42.03 2.76
CA GLU A 276 23.42 40.79 3.54
C GLU A 276 22.02 40.17 3.35
N ALA A 277 20.94 40.97 3.42
CA ALA A 277 19.58 40.51 3.17
C ALA A 277 19.43 39.91 1.77
N GLN A 278 19.93 40.59 0.75
CA GLN A 278 19.85 40.13 -0.63
C GLN A 278 20.62 38.81 -0.85
N SER A 279 21.78 38.66 -0.20
CA SER A 279 22.55 37.41 -0.25
C SER A 279 21.81 36.21 0.37
N VAL A 280 21.02 36.45 1.43
CA VAL A 280 20.18 35.41 2.05
C VAL A 280 19.01 35.05 1.12
N LEU A 281 18.40 36.04 0.47
CA LEU A 281 17.35 35.81 -0.52
C LEU A 281 17.86 34.96 -1.70
N ASP A 282 19.04 35.26 -2.23
CA ASP A 282 19.65 34.49 -3.32
C ASP A 282 19.85 33.02 -2.92
N ARG A 283 20.29 32.75 -1.68
CA ARG A 283 20.40 31.37 -1.16
C ARG A 283 19.05 30.66 -1.09
N VAL A 284 17.98 31.36 -0.70
CA VAL A 284 16.62 30.80 -0.67
C VAL A 284 16.15 30.44 -2.08
N LEU A 285 16.44 31.27 -3.08
CA LEU A 285 16.07 31.03 -4.47
C LEU A 285 16.80 29.80 -5.04
N VAL A 286 18.11 29.70 -4.84
CA VAL A 286 18.91 28.53 -5.27
C VAL A 286 18.37 27.23 -4.68
N LEU A 287 18.08 27.21 -3.36
CA LEU A 287 17.51 26.04 -2.69
C LEU A 287 16.06 25.71 -3.12
N SER A 288 15.37 26.64 -3.77
CA SER A 288 14.02 26.43 -4.30
C SER A 288 14.05 25.80 -5.69
N ASP A 289 15.03 26.19 -6.52
CA ASP A 289 15.21 25.61 -7.87
C ASP A 289 15.67 24.15 -7.81
N ASP A 290 16.58 23.82 -6.89
CA ASP A 290 17.06 22.43 -6.70
C ASP A 290 15.96 21.47 -6.22
N ALA A 291 14.92 21.98 -5.57
CA ALA A 291 13.82 21.21 -5.00
C ALA A 291 12.89 20.60 -6.05
N GLN A 292 12.81 21.21 -7.25
CA GLN A 292 11.84 20.81 -8.29
C GLN A 292 12.32 19.64 -9.17
N GLY A 293 13.61 19.26 -9.09
CA GLY A 293 14.22 18.27 -9.97
C GLY A 293 14.13 16.81 -9.51
N THR A 294 13.78 16.55 -8.26
CA THR A 294 13.88 15.22 -7.65
C THR A 294 12.56 14.43 -7.75
N SER A 295 12.65 13.13 -8.09
CA SER A 295 11.53 12.24 -8.40
C SER A 295 10.46 12.20 -7.29
N GLU A 296 9.48 13.09 -7.41
CA GLU A 296 8.38 13.28 -6.47
C GLU A 296 7.53 12.00 -6.29
N LEU A 297 7.48 11.17 -7.32
CA LEU A 297 6.67 9.95 -7.34
C LEU A 297 7.18 8.89 -6.37
N LEU A 298 8.50 8.69 -6.32
CA LEU A 298 9.13 7.68 -5.48
C LEU A 298 9.14 8.12 -4.00
N ALA A 299 9.41 9.41 -3.76
CA ALA A 299 9.24 10.09 -2.47
C ALA A 299 7.79 9.95 -1.91
N ARG A 300 6.78 10.21 -2.75
CA ARG A 300 5.35 10.05 -2.41
C ARG A 300 4.96 8.60 -2.13
N LEU A 301 5.53 7.63 -2.86
CA LEU A 301 5.28 6.21 -2.62
C LEU A 301 5.83 5.79 -1.24
N VAL A 302 7.06 6.17 -0.91
CA VAL A 302 7.68 5.86 0.38
C VAL A 302 6.87 6.46 1.54
N THR A 303 6.52 7.75 1.47
CA THR A 303 5.69 8.40 2.50
C THR A 303 4.32 7.75 2.65
N THR A 304 3.69 7.33 1.55
CA THR A 304 2.41 6.60 1.60
C THR A 304 2.57 5.25 2.30
N PHE A 305 3.65 4.51 2.02
CA PHE A 305 3.91 3.22 2.66
C PHE A 305 4.28 3.33 4.13
N GLU A 306 5.01 4.38 4.52
CA GLU A 306 5.25 4.73 5.93
C GLU A 306 3.94 5.08 6.64
N GLY A 307 3.08 5.90 6.03
CA GLY A 307 1.75 6.25 6.57
C GLY A 307 0.83 5.04 6.77
N LEU A 308 1.01 3.99 5.96
CA LEU A 308 0.30 2.72 6.08
C LEU A 308 0.96 1.74 7.07
N GLY A 309 2.10 2.09 7.67
CA GLY A 309 2.87 1.24 8.59
C GLY A 309 3.56 0.05 7.92
N LEU A 310 3.72 0.09 6.60
CA LEU A 310 4.33 -0.96 5.78
C LEU A 310 5.84 -0.78 5.60
N PHE A 311 6.36 0.42 5.87
CA PHE A 311 7.77 0.79 5.79
C PHE A 311 8.16 1.59 7.05
N GLY A 312 9.42 1.52 7.49
CA GLY A 312 9.92 2.17 8.73
C GLY A 312 10.71 1.23 9.67
N ASP A 313 11.01 1.71 10.89
CA ASP A 313 11.91 1.08 11.87
C ASP A 313 11.66 -0.44 12.04
N GLY A 314 12.64 -1.24 11.60
CA GLY A 314 12.61 -2.70 11.67
C GLY A 314 11.81 -3.43 10.58
N ARG A 315 11.17 -2.72 9.64
CA ARG A 315 10.34 -3.31 8.55
C ARG A 315 10.82 -3.00 7.14
N GLN A 316 12.00 -2.39 7.00
CA GLN A 316 12.57 -1.94 5.71
C GLN A 316 12.62 -3.05 4.63
N ILE A 317 12.75 -4.31 5.03
CA ILE A 317 12.87 -5.46 4.11
C ILE A 317 11.49 -6.07 3.75
N LEU A 318 10.48 -5.94 4.62
CA LEU A 318 9.23 -6.70 4.50
C LEU A 318 8.40 -6.28 3.29
N LEU A 319 8.29 -4.98 3.03
CA LEU A 319 7.54 -4.46 1.89
C LEU A 319 8.22 -4.79 0.55
N PRO A 320 9.53 -4.52 0.34
CA PRO A 320 10.24 -4.95 -0.86
C PRO A 320 10.11 -6.46 -1.11
N LEU A 321 10.23 -7.27 -0.05
CA LEU A 321 10.13 -8.72 -0.15
C LEU A 321 8.72 -9.17 -0.54
N PHE A 322 7.68 -8.61 0.09
CA PHE A 322 6.29 -8.93 -0.23
C PHE A 322 5.95 -8.57 -1.69
N LEU A 323 6.42 -7.40 -2.14
CA LEU A 323 6.18 -6.92 -3.49
C LEU A 323 6.94 -7.78 -4.52
N ALA A 324 8.20 -8.13 -4.23
CA ALA A 324 8.99 -9.06 -5.05
C ALA A 324 8.32 -10.43 -5.16
N ILE A 325 7.92 -11.05 -4.04
CA ILE A 325 7.23 -12.35 -4.03
C ILE A 325 5.93 -12.28 -4.82
N SER A 326 5.15 -11.21 -4.66
CA SER A 326 3.86 -11.06 -5.36
C SER A 326 4.04 -10.94 -6.88
N LEU A 327 5.03 -10.15 -7.33
CA LEU A 327 5.38 -10.02 -8.75
C LEU A 327 5.87 -11.36 -9.32
N GLU A 328 6.73 -12.05 -8.59
CA GLU A 328 7.31 -13.33 -8.98
C GLU A 328 6.23 -14.42 -9.11
N LEU A 329 5.32 -14.55 -8.13
CA LEU A 329 4.20 -15.49 -8.21
C LEU A 329 3.29 -15.18 -9.41
N GLY A 330 2.99 -13.89 -9.64
CA GLY A 330 2.18 -13.45 -10.76
C GLY A 330 2.79 -13.80 -12.12
N ALA A 331 4.09 -13.53 -12.30
CA ALA A 331 4.80 -13.82 -13.53
C ALA A 331 5.04 -15.33 -13.75
N LEU A 332 5.33 -16.06 -12.67
CA LEU A 332 5.65 -17.49 -12.72
C LEU A 332 4.42 -18.34 -13.06
N PHE A 333 3.28 -18.08 -12.40
CA PHE A 333 2.07 -18.89 -12.56
C PHE A 333 1.06 -18.31 -13.55
N GLY A 334 1.11 -17.00 -13.83
CA GLY A 334 0.18 -16.31 -14.72
C GLY A 334 0.01 -17.01 -16.08
N PRO A 335 1.09 -17.23 -16.85
CA PRO A 335 1.00 -17.89 -18.16
C PRO A 335 0.37 -19.29 -18.12
N ALA A 336 0.68 -20.08 -17.08
CA ALA A 336 0.14 -21.44 -16.93
C ALA A 336 -1.36 -21.45 -16.58
N LEU A 337 -1.80 -20.51 -15.74
CA LEU A 337 -3.21 -20.34 -15.40
C LEU A 337 -4.05 -19.90 -16.61
N LEU A 338 -3.45 -19.16 -17.55
CA LEU A 338 -4.11 -18.77 -18.80
C LEU A 338 -4.29 -19.94 -19.77
N LEU A 339 -3.33 -20.86 -19.87
CA LEU A 339 -3.44 -22.00 -20.77
C LEU A 339 -4.39 -23.10 -20.27
N ARG A 340 -4.45 -23.36 -18.96
CA ARG A 340 -5.35 -24.40 -18.40
C ARG A 340 -6.83 -24.13 -18.65
N ARG A 341 -7.24 -22.90 -18.98
CA ARG A 341 -8.62 -22.57 -19.35
C ARG A 341 -8.97 -22.88 -20.81
N ARG A 342 -7.98 -23.15 -21.67
CA ARG A 342 -8.21 -23.49 -23.09
C ARG A 342 -8.27 -24.99 -23.37
N THR A 343 -7.82 -25.83 -22.45
CA THR A 343 -7.78 -27.31 -22.57
C THR A 343 -8.81 -27.95 -21.68
#